data_AF-A0A961JRH0-F1
#
_entry.id   AF-A0A961JRH0-F1
#
_cell.length_a   1.000
_cell.length_b   1.000
_cell.length_c   1.000
_cell.angle_alpha   90.00
_cell.angle_beta   90.00
_cell.angle_gamma   90.00
#
_symmetry.space_group_name_H-M   'P 1'
#
loop_
_entity.id
_entity.type
_entity.pdbx_description
1 polymer ?
#
loop_
_entity_poly.entity_id
_entity_poly.type
_entity_poly.pdbx_seq_one_letter_code
_entity_poly.pdbx_strand_id
1 'polypeptide(L)'
;MRPNQATFIGIGGQKCATTWLHGVLEQSPHVSLGREKEVDFFSYYFDRGSEWYERHFAAEGDIRHRGDISPSYLIHPAAPARVAQYNPDMHILVTLRDPVRRAWSNHLHEARKGHISGDNLVFETALDNNPLYLDQGRYAAHLAGWYDHFPRDRILVLFQEEIALDRAAMARQVIDRLGLPPLADFLDLRANESVRYRNPLVGETLWKVGSFARRNGLGRAVETVKALPGIRQMRNANREAMSDVIAPMQEATETALTEHFADDVAALEKLLDRPVPWPRYHPEAAAGAA
;
A
#
# COMPACT_ATOMS: atom_id res chain seq x y z
N MET A 1 -20.43 -18.95 8.35
CA MET A 1 -19.17 -18.18 8.49
C MET A 1 -18.61 -18.42 9.88
N ARG A 2 -17.30 -18.65 10.00
CA ARG A 2 -16.65 -18.66 11.32
C ARG A 2 -16.67 -17.22 11.87
N PRO A 3 -16.88 -17.00 13.18
CA PRO A 3 -17.09 -15.66 13.75
C PRO A 3 -15.93 -14.68 13.50
N ASN A 4 -14.71 -15.20 13.30
CA ASN A 4 -13.52 -14.38 13.06
C ASN A 4 -12.96 -14.50 11.63
N GLN A 5 -13.72 -15.08 10.70
CA GLN A 5 -13.26 -15.26 9.32
C GLN A 5 -13.03 -13.91 8.63
N ALA A 6 -11.89 -13.76 7.94
CA ALA A 6 -11.63 -12.58 7.14
C ALA A 6 -12.55 -12.52 5.91
N THR A 7 -13.10 -11.33 5.66
CA THR A 7 -14.02 -11.05 4.55
C THR A 7 -13.45 -10.08 3.52
N PHE A 8 -12.32 -9.44 3.84
CA PHE A 8 -11.53 -8.71 2.86
C PHE A 8 -10.04 -8.89 3.12
N ILE A 9 -9.23 -8.63 2.10
CA ILE A 9 -7.80 -8.39 2.21
C ILE A 9 -7.41 -7.19 1.35
N GLY A 10 -6.43 -6.42 1.82
CA GLY A 10 -5.72 -5.46 0.99
C GLY A 10 -4.45 -6.08 0.43
N ILE A 11 -4.31 -6.07 -0.90
CA ILE A 11 -3.15 -6.60 -1.59
C ILE A 11 -2.43 -5.51 -2.36
N GLY A 12 -1.11 -5.70 -2.50
CA GLY A 12 -0.31 -5.07 -3.55
C GLY A 12 -0.24 -3.55 -3.60
N GLY A 13 0.54 -3.03 -4.55
CA GLY A 13 1.95 -3.36 -4.64
C GLY A 13 2.70 -2.73 -3.46
N GLN A 14 3.87 -3.26 -3.11
CA GLN A 14 4.74 -2.56 -2.16
C GLN A 14 5.00 -1.15 -2.72
N LYS A 15 4.77 -0.13 -1.87
CA LYS A 15 4.88 1.30 -2.21
C LYS A 15 3.75 1.87 -3.08
N CYS A 16 2.58 1.25 -3.08
CA CYS A 16 1.38 1.71 -3.79
C CYS A 16 0.29 2.25 -2.84
N ALA A 17 0.64 2.86 -1.69
CA ALA A 17 -0.32 3.44 -0.74
C ALA A 17 -1.18 2.46 0.10
N THR A 18 -0.74 1.22 0.33
CA THR A 18 -1.39 0.28 1.27
C THR A 18 -1.56 0.83 2.70
N THR A 19 -0.65 1.69 3.16
CA THR A 19 -0.79 2.38 4.46
C THR A 19 -1.96 3.37 4.47
N TRP A 20 -2.25 4.02 3.34
CA TRP A 20 -3.45 4.87 3.23
C TRP A 20 -4.70 4.01 3.30
N LEU A 21 -4.75 2.90 2.55
CA LEU A 21 -5.88 1.96 2.57
C LEU A 21 -6.16 1.45 4.00
N HIS A 22 -5.10 1.11 4.75
CA HIS A 22 -5.20 0.76 6.17
C HIS A 22 -5.84 1.88 6.99
N GLY A 23 -5.38 3.11 6.81
CA GLY A 23 -5.93 4.28 7.51
C GLY A 23 -7.39 4.59 7.15
N VAL A 24 -7.86 4.27 5.94
CA VAL A 24 -9.28 4.38 5.59
C VAL A 24 -10.11 3.38 6.37
N LEU A 25 -9.70 2.11 6.33
CA LEU A 25 -10.45 1.00 6.95
C LEU A 25 -10.44 1.07 8.47
N GLU A 26 -9.35 1.55 9.08
CA GLU A 26 -9.23 1.77 10.54
C GLU A 26 -10.22 2.82 11.06
N GLN A 27 -10.75 3.71 10.20
CA GLN A 27 -11.74 4.72 10.60
C GLN A 27 -13.16 4.16 10.73
N SER A 28 -13.44 2.97 10.20
CA SER A 28 -14.78 2.37 10.31
C SER A 28 -14.90 1.54 11.59
N PRO A 29 -15.88 1.83 12.46
CA PRO A 29 -16.13 1.01 13.66
C PRO A 29 -16.63 -0.40 13.33
N HIS A 30 -17.01 -0.66 12.07
CA HIS A 30 -17.51 -1.94 11.59
C HIS A 30 -16.41 -2.83 10.98
N VAL A 31 -15.14 -2.41 11.07
CA VAL A 31 -13.98 -3.13 10.54
C VAL A 31 -13.04 -3.52 11.67
N SER A 32 -12.62 -4.80 11.69
CA SER A 32 -11.52 -5.29 12.51
C SER A 32 -10.31 -5.55 11.64
N LEU A 33 -9.33 -4.66 11.67
CA LEU A 33 -8.02 -4.92 11.06
C LEU A 33 -7.17 -5.84 11.95
N GLY A 34 -6.20 -6.54 11.34
CA GLY A 34 -5.22 -7.33 12.06
C GLY A 34 -4.48 -6.49 13.11
N ARG A 35 -4.23 -7.08 14.30
CA ARG A 35 -3.49 -6.39 15.39
C ARG A 35 -2.14 -5.84 14.96
N GLU A 36 -1.48 -6.54 14.04
CA GLU A 36 -0.22 -6.15 13.41
C GLU A 36 -0.48 -5.82 11.94
N LYS A 37 0.19 -4.78 11.44
CA LYS A 37 0.13 -4.46 10.01
C LYS A 37 0.92 -5.52 9.25
N GLU A 38 0.39 -5.93 8.09
CA GLU A 38 1.01 -6.92 7.21
C GLU A 38 1.12 -8.31 7.90
N VAL A 39 0.00 -9.04 8.02
CA VAL A 39 -0.03 -10.36 8.68
C VAL A 39 0.67 -11.42 7.84
N ASP A 40 0.69 -11.24 6.52
CA ASP A 40 1.39 -12.08 5.54
C ASP A 40 0.99 -13.57 5.60
N PHE A 41 -0.25 -13.85 6.01
CA PHE A 41 -0.76 -15.21 6.15
C PHE A 41 -0.80 -15.96 4.82
N PHE A 42 -1.41 -15.38 3.78
CA PHE A 42 -1.57 -16.06 2.49
C PHE A 42 -0.27 -16.17 1.67
N SER A 43 0.76 -15.41 2.05
CA SER A 43 2.10 -15.46 1.45
C SER A 43 3.02 -16.41 2.23
N TYR A 44 3.41 -16.05 3.44
CA TYR A 44 4.51 -16.70 4.16
C TYR A 44 4.10 -17.60 5.32
N TYR A 45 2.88 -17.43 5.86
CA TYR A 45 2.46 -18.12 7.10
C TYR A 45 1.23 -19.01 6.94
N PHE A 46 0.92 -19.44 5.71
CA PHE A 46 -0.30 -20.20 5.42
C PHE A 46 -0.33 -21.56 6.16
N ASP A 47 0.84 -22.15 6.37
CA ASP A 47 1.08 -23.40 7.11
C ASP A 47 0.69 -23.31 8.59
N ARG A 48 0.59 -22.11 9.16
CA ARG A 48 0.12 -21.88 10.54
C ARG A 48 -1.38 -22.17 10.73
N GLY A 49 -2.12 -22.32 9.64
CA GLY A 49 -3.54 -22.63 9.65
C GLY A 49 -4.44 -21.43 9.93
N SER A 50 -5.70 -21.53 9.53
CA SER A 50 -6.67 -20.42 9.61
C SER A 50 -6.93 -19.94 11.04
N GLU A 51 -6.88 -20.83 12.03
CA GLU A 51 -7.09 -20.42 13.43
C GLU A 51 -5.98 -19.48 13.92
N TRP A 52 -4.76 -19.64 13.43
CA TRP A 52 -3.66 -18.72 13.73
C TRP A 52 -3.95 -17.35 13.14
N TYR A 53 -4.37 -17.30 11.87
CA TYR A 53 -4.72 -16.06 11.17
C TYR A 53 -5.88 -15.32 11.84
N GLU A 54 -6.93 -16.04 12.22
CA GLU A 54 -8.15 -15.46 12.79
C GLU A 54 -7.93 -14.83 14.17
N ARG A 55 -6.89 -15.25 14.92
CA ARG A 55 -6.50 -14.63 16.21
C ARG A 55 -6.02 -13.19 16.06
N HIS A 56 -5.62 -12.77 14.86
CA HIS A 56 -5.28 -11.37 14.60
C HIS A 56 -6.50 -10.45 14.61
N PHE A 57 -7.72 -11.00 14.52
CA PHE A 57 -8.98 -10.25 14.51
C PHE A 57 -9.74 -10.46 15.81
N ALA A 58 -9.43 -9.66 16.83
CA ALA A 58 -10.01 -9.81 18.16
C ALA A 58 -11.03 -8.71 18.53
N ALA A 59 -11.40 -7.83 17.60
CA ALA A 59 -12.38 -6.79 17.90
C ALA A 59 -13.77 -7.40 18.10
N GLU A 60 -14.43 -6.96 19.16
CA GLU A 60 -15.82 -7.27 19.51
C GLU A 60 -16.73 -6.08 19.16
N GLY A 61 -18.04 -6.29 19.09
CA GLY A 61 -19.03 -5.28 18.72
C GLY A 61 -19.69 -5.54 17.36
N ASP A 62 -20.26 -4.51 16.74
CA ASP A 62 -20.89 -4.57 15.40
C ASP A 62 -19.84 -4.61 14.27
N ILE A 63 -18.98 -5.63 14.31
CA ILE A 63 -17.94 -5.87 13.31
C ILE A 63 -18.55 -6.63 12.12
N ARG A 64 -18.57 -5.99 10.96
CA ARG A 64 -19.07 -6.56 9.70
C ARG A 64 -17.96 -7.16 8.85
N HIS A 65 -16.77 -6.57 8.92
CA HIS A 65 -15.64 -6.97 8.12
C HIS A 65 -14.39 -7.19 8.96
N ARG A 66 -13.64 -8.25 8.62
CA ARG A 66 -12.35 -8.57 9.22
C ARG A 66 -11.34 -8.78 8.10
N GLY A 67 -10.10 -8.34 8.29
CA GLY A 67 -9.09 -8.45 7.24
C GLY A 67 -7.76 -7.82 7.61
N ASP A 68 -6.76 -8.07 6.78
CA ASP A 68 -5.45 -7.43 6.87
C ASP A 68 -5.03 -6.85 5.52
N ILE A 69 -3.97 -6.05 5.55
CA ILE A 69 -3.42 -5.42 4.36
C ILE A 69 -1.95 -5.80 4.29
N SER A 70 -1.63 -6.65 3.32
CA SER A 70 -0.33 -7.26 3.15
C SER A 70 0.08 -7.10 1.68
N PRO A 71 0.98 -6.15 1.37
CA PRO A 71 1.44 -5.92 0.01
C PRO A 71 2.03 -7.18 -0.66
N SER A 72 2.59 -8.08 0.16
CA SER A 72 3.20 -9.35 -0.28
C SER A 72 2.22 -10.27 -1.00
N TYR A 73 0.91 -10.17 -0.72
CA TYR A 73 -0.10 -11.04 -1.32
C TYR A 73 -0.16 -10.90 -2.83
N LEU A 74 -0.07 -9.69 -3.38
CA LEU A 74 -0.27 -9.46 -4.82
C LEU A 74 0.64 -10.33 -5.68
N ILE A 75 1.92 -10.42 -5.30
CA ILE A 75 2.97 -11.08 -6.11
C ILE A 75 3.19 -12.54 -5.72
N HIS A 76 2.64 -12.99 -4.60
CA HIS A 76 2.92 -14.33 -4.11
C HIS A 76 2.12 -15.36 -4.92
N PRO A 77 2.75 -16.28 -5.66
CA PRO A 77 2.08 -17.08 -6.69
C PRO A 77 0.98 -18.00 -6.13
N ALA A 78 1.15 -18.49 -4.90
CA ALA A 78 0.14 -19.33 -4.27
C ALA A 78 -0.96 -18.55 -3.53
N ALA A 79 -0.83 -17.23 -3.36
CA ALA A 79 -1.77 -16.46 -2.54
C ALA A 79 -3.20 -16.47 -3.11
N PRO A 80 -3.45 -16.28 -4.43
CA PRO A 80 -4.81 -16.31 -4.97
C PRO A 80 -5.56 -17.61 -4.63
N ALA A 81 -4.95 -18.76 -4.89
CA ALA A 81 -5.53 -20.07 -4.62
C ALA A 81 -5.76 -20.31 -3.11
N ARG A 82 -4.83 -19.88 -2.27
CA ARG A 82 -4.94 -19.99 -0.80
C ARG A 82 -6.07 -19.13 -0.24
N VAL A 83 -6.25 -17.91 -0.76
CA VAL A 83 -7.36 -17.04 -0.37
C VAL A 83 -8.69 -17.64 -0.82
N ALA A 84 -8.77 -18.15 -2.05
CA ALA A 84 -10.00 -18.77 -2.57
C ALA A 84 -10.40 -20.01 -1.76
N GLN A 85 -9.40 -20.83 -1.36
CA GLN A 85 -9.61 -21.95 -0.46
C GLN A 85 -10.13 -21.51 0.92
N TYR A 86 -9.65 -20.38 1.43
CA TYR A 86 -10.02 -19.86 2.76
C TYR A 86 -11.40 -19.19 2.77
N ASN A 87 -11.68 -18.36 1.77
CA ASN A 87 -12.94 -17.65 1.60
C ASN A 87 -13.15 -17.32 0.10
N PRO A 88 -14.01 -18.05 -0.62
CA PRO A 88 -14.27 -17.78 -2.04
C PRO A 88 -15.01 -16.45 -2.29
N ASP A 89 -15.66 -15.89 -1.25
CA ASP A 89 -16.38 -14.61 -1.32
C ASP A 89 -15.52 -13.41 -0.84
N MET A 90 -14.20 -13.59 -0.72
CA MET A 90 -13.28 -12.56 -0.23
C MET A 90 -13.33 -11.29 -1.09
N HIS A 91 -13.41 -10.11 -0.46
CA HIS A 91 -13.16 -8.85 -1.14
C HIS A 91 -11.64 -8.57 -1.23
N ILE A 92 -11.15 -8.32 -2.43
CA ILE A 92 -9.74 -8.05 -2.72
C ILE A 92 -9.59 -6.58 -3.07
N LEU A 93 -8.91 -5.83 -2.20
CA LEU A 93 -8.64 -4.40 -2.39
C LEU A 93 -7.20 -4.23 -2.86
N VAL A 94 -7.01 -3.85 -4.12
CA VAL A 94 -5.70 -3.70 -4.77
C VAL A 94 -5.33 -2.23 -4.85
N THR A 95 -4.13 -1.88 -4.41
CA THR A 95 -3.59 -0.53 -4.66
C THR A 95 -2.38 -0.59 -5.60
N LEU A 96 -2.40 0.12 -6.71
CA LEU A 96 -1.33 0.15 -7.72
C LEU A 96 -0.74 1.56 -7.83
N ARG A 97 0.43 1.67 -8.44
CA ARG A 97 1.13 2.93 -8.73
C ARG A 97 1.88 2.76 -10.04
N ASP A 98 2.22 3.84 -10.72
CA ASP A 98 3.19 3.81 -11.81
C ASP A 98 4.38 2.85 -11.49
N PRO A 99 4.61 1.78 -12.28
CA PRO A 99 5.53 0.71 -11.91
C PRO A 99 6.98 1.19 -11.85
N VAL A 100 7.34 2.21 -12.63
CA VAL A 100 8.67 2.84 -12.60
C VAL A 100 8.83 3.61 -11.28
N ARG A 101 7.85 4.45 -10.94
CA ARG A 101 7.85 5.21 -9.68
C ARG A 101 7.77 4.28 -8.46
N ARG A 102 7.11 3.13 -8.59
CA ARG A 102 7.03 2.09 -7.57
C ARG A 102 8.39 1.43 -7.34
N ALA A 103 9.09 1.03 -8.40
CA ALA A 103 10.43 0.44 -8.31
C ALA A 103 11.41 1.40 -7.61
N TRP A 104 11.42 2.67 -8.04
CA TRP A 104 12.21 3.72 -7.41
C TRP A 104 11.83 3.91 -5.93
N SER A 105 10.54 4.00 -5.62
CA SER A 105 10.08 4.15 -4.24
C SER A 105 10.44 2.94 -3.37
N ASN A 106 10.52 1.74 -3.95
CA ASN A 106 10.93 0.55 -3.24
C ASN A 106 12.41 0.63 -2.87
N HIS A 107 13.26 1.05 -3.81
CA HIS A 107 14.68 1.27 -3.56
C HIS A 107 14.92 2.27 -2.42
N LEU A 108 14.28 3.44 -2.46
CA LEU A 108 14.35 4.42 -1.37
C LEU A 108 13.93 3.84 -0.02
N HIS A 109 12.97 2.92 -0.01
CA HIS A 109 12.47 2.28 1.20
C HIS A 109 13.42 1.24 1.76
N GLU A 110 14.03 0.41 0.92
CA GLU A 110 15.04 -0.57 1.33
C GLU A 110 16.28 0.14 1.87
N ALA A 111 16.73 1.23 1.24
CA ALA A 111 17.85 2.04 1.74
C ALA A 111 17.51 2.69 3.08
N ARG A 112 16.30 3.23 3.23
CA ARG A 112 15.82 3.79 4.50
C ARG A 112 15.80 2.74 5.63
N LYS A 113 15.42 1.51 5.31
CA LYS A 113 15.44 0.38 6.27
C LYS A 113 16.85 -0.13 6.57
N GLY A 114 17.86 0.29 5.81
CA GLY A 114 19.23 -0.19 5.92
C GLY A 114 19.43 -1.60 5.35
N HIS A 115 18.49 -2.07 4.50
CA HIS A 115 18.59 -3.38 3.86
C HIS A 115 19.54 -3.37 2.65
N ILE A 116 19.83 -2.19 2.09
CA ILE A 116 20.80 -1.98 1.03
C ILE A 116 21.81 -0.90 1.45
N SER A 117 23.05 -1.05 0.99
CA SER A 117 24.19 -0.20 1.33
C SER A 117 25.27 -0.27 0.24
N GLY A 118 26.29 0.58 0.33
CA GLY A 118 27.38 0.63 -0.65
C GLY A 118 26.87 1.01 -2.04
N ASP A 119 27.35 0.32 -3.07
CA ASP A 119 26.97 0.59 -4.46
C ASP A 119 25.48 0.32 -4.75
N ASN A 120 24.81 -0.50 -3.93
CA ASN A 120 23.37 -0.71 -4.01
C ASN A 120 22.57 0.50 -3.50
N LEU A 121 23.20 1.61 -3.08
CA LEU A 121 22.53 2.89 -2.92
C LEU A 121 22.35 3.63 -4.25
N VAL A 122 23.01 3.19 -5.32
CA VAL A 122 22.75 3.65 -6.68
C VAL A 122 21.62 2.79 -7.26
N PHE A 123 20.58 3.41 -7.80
CA PHE A 123 19.39 2.69 -8.24
C PHE A 123 19.69 1.71 -9.36
N GLU A 124 20.46 2.15 -10.34
CA GLU A 124 20.87 1.38 -11.51
C GLU A 124 21.60 0.11 -11.10
N THR A 125 22.60 0.23 -10.22
CA THR A 125 23.31 -0.93 -9.65
C THR A 125 22.34 -1.87 -8.89
N ALA A 126 21.40 -1.31 -8.15
CA ALA A 126 20.44 -2.10 -7.38
C ALA A 126 19.41 -2.82 -8.27
N LEU A 127 19.08 -2.28 -9.45
CA LEU A 127 18.22 -2.94 -10.44
C LEU A 127 18.87 -4.22 -10.97
N ASP A 128 20.16 -4.16 -11.30
CA ASP A 128 20.92 -5.32 -11.78
C ASP A 128 21.03 -6.42 -10.72
N ASN A 129 21.14 -6.01 -9.45
CA ASN A 129 21.33 -6.93 -8.32
C ASN A 129 20.03 -7.46 -7.72
N ASN A 130 18.87 -6.85 -8.03
CA ASN A 130 17.60 -7.24 -7.42
C ASN A 130 16.45 -7.24 -8.45
N PRO A 131 16.16 -8.40 -9.08
CA PRO A 131 15.11 -8.51 -10.09
C PRO A 131 13.70 -8.24 -9.52
N LEU A 132 13.51 -8.26 -8.19
CA LEU A 132 12.21 -7.96 -7.57
C LEU A 132 11.80 -6.49 -7.74
N TYR A 133 12.71 -5.58 -8.07
CA TYR A 133 12.32 -4.22 -8.46
C TYR A 133 11.53 -4.21 -9.77
N LEU A 134 11.83 -5.13 -10.68
CA LEU A 134 11.12 -5.26 -11.95
C LEU A 134 9.90 -6.17 -11.81
N ASP A 135 10.09 -7.37 -11.27
CA ASP A 135 9.03 -8.38 -11.19
C ASP A 135 7.76 -7.87 -10.48
N GLN A 136 7.92 -7.16 -9.36
CA GLN A 136 6.78 -6.60 -8.61
C GLN A 136 6.00 -5.50 -9.36
N GLY A 137 6.55 -4.95 -10.44
CA GLY A 137 5.89 -3.97 -11.30
C GLY A 137 5.04 -4.59 -12.41
N ARG A 138 5.10 -5.92 -12.61
CA ARG A 138 4.35 -6.65 -13.65
C ARG A 138 2.92 -6.96 -13.20
N TYR A 139 2.14 -5.92 -13.00
CA TYR A 139 0.82 -5.99 -12.40
C TYR A 139 -0.17 -6.85 -13.17
N ALA A 140 -0.16 -6.83 -14.50
CA ALA A 140 -1.08 -7.67 -15.28
C ALA A 140 -0.77 -9.15 -15.07
N ALA A 141 0.52 -9.52 -15.10
CA ALA A 141 0.96 -10.88 -14.82
C ALA A 141 0.51 -11.37 -13.44
N HIS A 142 0.67 -10.53 -12.40
CA HIS A 142 0.27 -10.90 -11.03
C HIS A 142 -1.26 -10.93 -10.87
N LEU A 143 -1.98 -9.93 -11.38
CA LEU A 143 -3.43 -9.86 -11.26
C LEU A 143 -4.18 -10.92 -12.06
N ALA A 144 -3.62 -11.43 -13.16
CA ALA A 144 -4.23 -12.52 -13.93
C ALA A 144 -4.58 -13.72 -13.02
N GLY A 145 -3.63 -14.14 -12.17
CA GLY A 145 -3.87 -15.23 -11.21
C GLY A 145 -4.95 -14.90 -10.17
N TRP A 146 -5.14 -13.63 -9.80
CA TRP A 146 -6.25 -13.24 -8.93
C TRP A 146 -7.61 -13.35 -9.64
N TYR A 147 -7.69 -12.93 -10.91
CA TYR A 147 -8.91 -13.03 -11.71
C TYR A 147 -9.26 -14.48 -12.10
N ASP A 148 -8.30 -15.41 -12.11
CA ASP A 148 -8.57 -16.85 -12.30
C ASP A 148 -9.36 -17.45 -11.12
N HIS A 149 -9.28 -16.83 -9.94
CA HIS A 149 -9.90 -17.32 -8.71
C HIS A 149 -11.08 -16.49 -8.21
N PHE A 150 -11.15 -15.21 -8.55
CA PHE A 150 -12.16 -14.29 -8.06
C PHE A 150 -12.86 -13.54 -9.20
N PRO A 151 -14.19 -13.38 -9.15
CA PRO A 151 -14.90 -12.58 -10.13
C PRO A 151 -14.55 -11.09 -9.97
N ARG A 152 -14.75 -10.33 -11.06
CA ARG A 152 -14.33 -8.92 -11.15
C ARG A 152 -14.94 -8.02 -10.07
N ASP A 153 -16.18 -8.29 -9.66
CA ASP A 153 -16.89 -7.55 -8.61
C ASP A 153 -16.31 -7.79 -7.19
N ARG A 154 -15.46 -8.81 -7.01
CA ARG A 154 -14.72 -9.03 -5.76
C ARG A 154 -13.37 -8.32 -5.72
N ILE A 155 -12.86 -7.85 -6.86
CA ILE A 155 -11.58 -7.15 -6.95
C ILE A 155 -11.82 -5.64 -7.17
N LEU A 156 -11.33 -4.79 -6.27
CA LEU A 156 -11.32 -3.34 -6.45
C LEU A 156 -9.88 -2.89 -6.67
N VAL A 157 -9.60 -2.31 -7.83
CA VAL A 157 -8.28 -1.75 -8.14
C VAL A 157 -8.32 -0.23 -8.00
N LEU A 158 -7.41 0.31 -7.19
CA LEU A 158 -7.23 1.74 -6.95
C LEU A 158 -5.82 2.13 -7.38
N PHE A 159 -5.68 3.29 -8.01
CA PHE A 159 -4.37 3.85 -8.35
C PHE A 159 -3.94 4.92 -7.36
N GLN A 160 -2.67 4.91 -6.98
CA GLN A 160 -2.09 5.90 -6.07
C GLN A 160 -2.23 7.32 -6.62
N GLU A 161 -2.18 7.48 -7.94
CA GLU A 161 -2.37 8.76 -8.62
C GLU A 161 -3.80 9.30 -8.42
N GLU A 162 -4.82 8.44 -8.47
CA GLU A 162 -6.22 8.81 -8.19
C GLU A 162 -6.44 9.08 -6.71
N ILE A 163 -5.82 8.28 -5.84
CA ILE A 163 -5.81 8.54 -4.39
C ILE A 163 -5.17 9.89 -4.10
N ALA A 164 -4.09 10.25 -4.79
CA ALA A 164 -3.44 11.54 -4.60
C ALA A 164 -4.32 12.72 -5.06
N LEU A 165 -5.13 12.52 -6.10
CA LEU A 165 -6.04 13.51 -6.65
C LEU A 165 -7.27 13.75 -5.76
N ASP A 166 -7.96 12.68 -5.35
CA ASP A 166 -9.14 12.77 -4.47
C ASP A 166 -9.24 11.58 -3.50
N ARG A 167 -8.64 11.73 -2.32
CA ARG A 167 -8.65 10.71 -1.26
C ARG A 167 -10.05 10.43 -0.72
N ALA A 168 -10.92 11.44 -0.67
CA ALA A 168 -12.26 11.27 -0.13
C ALA A 168 -13.12 10.43 -1.08
N ALA A 169 -13.02 10.69 -2.38
CA ALA A 169 -13.66 9.85 -3.40
C ALA A 169 -13.13 8.42 -3.38
N MET A 170 -11.80 8.22 -3.31
CA MET A 170 -11.23 6.87 -3.27
C MET A 170 -11.58 6.12 -1.98
N ALA A 171 -11.62 6.82 -0.83
CA ALA A 171 -12.07 6.23 0.43
C ALA A 171 -13.54 5.78 0.34
N ARG A 172 -14.39 6.57 -0.31
CA ARG A 172 -15.80 6.20 -0.55
C ARG A 172 -15.91 4.92 -1.36
N GLN A 173 -15.12 4.75 -2.42
CA GLN A 173 -15.13 3.51 -3.20
C GLN A 173 -14.77 2.27 -2.37
N VAL A 174 -13.81 2.39 -1.44
CA VAL A 174 -13.44 1.30 -0.51
C VAL A 174 -14.61 0.96 0.42
N ILE A 175 -15.24 1.97 1.00
CA ILE A 175 -16.38 1.83 1.93
C ILE A 175 -17.59 1.22 1.23
N ASP A 176 -17.93 1.73 0.05
CA ASP A 176 -19.05 1.24 -0.77
C ASP A 176 -18.81 -0.20 -1.23
N ARG A 177 -17.58 -0.57 -1.61
CA ARG A 177 -17.23 -1.95 -1.99
C ARG A 177 -17.48 -2.96 -0.88
N LEU A 178 -17.27 -2.55 0.37
CA LEU A 178 -17.55 -3.38 1.54
C LEU A 178 -18.98 -3.20 2.07
N GLY A 179 -19.84 -2.40 1.42
CA GLY A 179 -21.20 -2.13 1.90
C GLY A 179 -21.24 -1.51 3.31
N LEU A 180 -20.19 -0.77 3.67
CA LEU A 180 -20.06 -0.13 4.97
C LEU A 180 -20.80 1.21 5.01
N PRO A 181 -21.28 1.66 6.17
CA PRO A 181 -21.82 3.01 6.32
C PRO A 181 -20.79 4.08 5.93
N PRO A 182 -21.23 5.23 5.37
CA PRO A 182 -20.32 6.33 5.03
C PRO A 182 -19.50 6.81 6.23
N LEU A 183 -18.23 7.15 5.99
CA LEU A 183 -17.39 7.78 7.01
C LEU A 183 -17.85 9.23 7.22
N ALA A 184 -18.44 9.52 8.38
CA ALA A 184 -18.95 10.86 8.71
C ALA A 184 -17.84 11.92 8.77
N ASP A 185 -16.67 11.56 9.31
CA ASP A 185 -15.49 12.42 9.46
C ASP A 185 -14.28 11.76 8.80
N PHE A 186 -14.23 11.71 7.46
CA PHE A 186 -13.04 11.21 6.77
C PHE A 186 -11.81 12.06 7.13
N LEU A 187 -10.92 11.50 7.93
CA LEU A 187 -9.64 12.10 8.26
C LEU A 187 -8.67 11.81 7.11
N ASP A 188 -8.29 12.88 6.38
CA ASP A 188 -7.24 12.84 5.37
C ASP A 188 -5.87 12.61 6.03
N LEU A 189 -5.59 11.34 6.32
CA LEU A 189 -4.31 10.89 6.85
C LEU A 189 -3.31 10.79 5.69
N ARG A 190 -2.57 11.87 5.44
CA ARG A 190 -1.41 11.83 4.52
C ARG A 190 -0.36 10.85 5.03
N ALA A 191 -0.15 9.76 4.32
CA ALA A 191 1.08 8.97 4.43
C ALA A 191 2.21 9.76 3.75
N ASN A 192 3.13 10.29 4.56
CA ASN A 192 4.28 11.03 4.02
C ASN A 192 5.22 10.12 3.23
N GLU A 193 5.98 10.73 2.31
CA GLU A 193 7.09 10.08 1.60
C GLU A 193 8.12 9.46 2.56
N SER A 194 8.96 8.56 2.02
CA SER A 194 9.92 7.80 2.82
C SER A 194 10.95 8.75 3.43
N VAL A 195 10.89 8.94 4.74
CA VAL A 195 11.83 9.79 5.48
C VAL A 195 12.65 8.95 6.44
N ARG A 196 13.97 9.14 6.42
CA ARG A 196 14.87 8.52 7.38
C ARG A 196 14.98 9.39 8.63
N TYR A 197 14.97 8.75 9.79
CA TYR A 197 15.26 9.43 11.05
C TYR A 197 16.75 9.33 11.35
N ARG A 198 17.39 10.46 11.70
CA ARG A 198 18.81 10.49 12.11
C ARG A 198 19.04 9.69 13.39
N ASN A 199 18.07 9.72 14.31
CA ASN A 199 18.02 8.90 15.52
C ASN A 199 16.73 8.04 15.52
N PRO A 200 16.83 6.71 15.29
CA PRO A 200 15.70 5.78 15.23
C PRO A 200 14.85 5.72 16.50
N LEU A 201 15.48 5.81 17.69
CA LEU A 201 14.81 5.71 19.00
C LEU A 201 13.79 6.84 19.21
N VAL A 202 14.12 8.03 18.71
CA VAL A 202 13.24 9.21 18.76
C VAL A 202 12.04 9.03 17.81
N GLY A 203 12.25 8.47 16.63
CA GLY A 203 11.18 8.18 15.68
C GLY A 203 10.17 7.15 16.22
N GLU A 204 10.65 6.09 16.85
CA GLU A 204 9.82 5.02 17.41
C GLU A 204 8.96 5.51 18.59
N THR A 205 9.55 6.31 19.48
CA THR A 205 8.84 6.90 20.63
C THR A 205 7.71 7.81 20.18
N LEU A 206 7.94 8.66 19.18
CA LEU A 206 6.91 9.55 18.62
C LEU A 206 5.76 8.78 17.95
N TRP A 207 6.08 7.65 17.29
CA TRP A 207 5.06 6.80 16.69
C TRP A 207 4.17 6.14 17.75
N LYS A 208 4.76 5.55 18.81
CA LYS A 208 4.02 4.91 19.93
C LYS A 208 3.06 5.88 20.61
N VAL A 209 3.54 7.09 20.93
CA VAL A 209 2.72 8.14 21.56
C VAL A 209 1.57 8.58 20.65
N GLY A 210 1.85 8.79 19.36
CA GLY A 210 0.83 9.20 18.39
C GLY A 210 -0.26 8.13 18.17
N SER A 211 0.13 6.86 18.14
CA SER A 211 -0.81 5.74 17.96
C SER A 211 -1.67 5.51 19.20
N PHE A 212 -1.09 5.62 20.41
CA PHE A 212 -1.85 5.56 21.66
C PHE A 212 -2.93 6.66 21.73
N ALA A 213 -2.57 7.90 21.42
CA ALA A 213 -3.51 9.01 21.49
C ALA A 213 -4.62 8.93 20.42
N ARG A 214 -4.32 8.45 19.20
CA ARG A 214 -5.36 8.20 18.17
C ARG A 214 -6.36 7.13 18.61
N ARG A 215 -5.90 6.02 19.20
CA ARG A 215 -6.78 4.96 19.72
C ARG A 215 -7.73 5.42 20.82
N ASN A 216 -7.43 6.53 21.49
CA ASN A 216 -8.25 7.10 22.55
C ASN A 216 -9.06 8.33 22.09
N GLY A 217 -9.24 8.53 20.78
CA GLY A 217 -10.04 9.65 20.24
C GLY A 217 -9.37 11.02 20.30
N LEU A 218 -8.09 11.11 20.70
CA LEU A 218 -7.34 12.37 20.84
C LEU A 218 -6.60 12.77 19.55
N GLY A 219 -7.04 12.27 18.39
CA GLY A 219 -6.37 12.49 17.09
C GLY A 219 -6.16 13.98 16.76
N ARG A 220 -7.15 14.84 17.05
CA ARG A 220 -7.04 16.30 16.85
C ARG A 220 -5.99 16.94 17.76
N ALA A 221 -5.92 16.52 19.03
CA ALA A 221 -4.93 17.03 19.98
C ALA A 221 -3.49 16.63 19.59
N VAL A 222 -3.32 15.43 19.05
CA VAL A 222 -2.02 14.97 18.52
C VAL A 222 -1.53 15.87 17.39
N GLU A 223 -2.41 16.27 16.47
CA GLU A 223 -2.03 17.17 15.38
C GLU A 223 -1.70 18.58 15.89
N THR A 224 -2.42 19.09 16.88
CA THR A 224 -2.10 20.38 17.54
C THR A 224 -0.71 20.34 18.21
N VAL A 225 -0.39 19.25 18.93
CA VAL A 225 0.91 19.08 19.60
C VAL A 225 2.04 18.93 18.57
N LYS A 226 1.82 18.19 17.48
CA LYS A 226 2.79 18.07 16.38
C LYS A 226 3.07 19.39 15.66
N ALA A 227 2.11 20.33 15.68
CA ALA A 227 2.25 21.64 15.07
C ALA A 227 3.04 22.64 15.92
N LEU A 228 3.27 22.35 17.21
CA LEU A 228 4.04 23.22 18.10
C LEU A 228 5.47 23.45 17.56
N PRO A 229 5.99 24.69 17.55
CA PRO A 229 7.26 25.04 16.91
C PRO A 229 8.43 24.18 17.39
N GLY A 230 8.58 23.94 18.69
CA GLY A 230 9.68 23.14 19.25
C GLY A 230 9.63 21.66 18.86
N ILE A 231 8.45 21.04 18.87
CA ILE A 231 8.27 19.63 18.46
C ILE A 231 8.44 19.49 16.96
N ARG A 232 7.91 20.44 16.18
CA ARG A 232 8.07 20.48 14.73
C ARG A 232 9.54 20.65 14.33
N GLN A 233 10.27 21.53 15.01
CA GLN A 233 11.70 21.78 14.77
C GLN A 233 12.56 20.57 15.13
N MET A 234 12.33 19.95 16.29
CA MET A 234 13.02 18.71 16.70
C MET A 234 12.73 17.55 15.73
N ARG A 235 11.48 17.38 15.31
CA ARG A 235 11.08 16.35 14.35
C ARG A 235 11.72 16.58 12.98
N ASN A 236 11.82 17.82 12.53
CA ASN A 236 12.43 18.16 11.25
C ASN A 236 13.96 18.04 11.28
N ALA A 237 14.61 18.44 12.37
CA ALA A 237 16.07 18.28 12.55
C ALA A 237 16.51 16.80 12.58
N ASN A 238 15.59 15.92 12.97
CA ASN A 238 15.81 14.47 12.99
C ASN A 238 15.36 13.77 11.69
N ARG A 239 14.89 14.49 10.68
CA ARG A 239 14.41 13.93 9.41
C ARG A 239 15.37 14.29 8.28
N GLU A 240 15.74 13.30 7.49
CA GLU A 240 16.53 13.49 6.28
C GLU A 240 15.73 12.95 5.09
N ALA A 241 15.58 13.78 4.05
CA ALA A 241 14.89 13.36 2.85
C ALA A 241 15.77 12.34 2.13
N MET A 242 15.17 11.28 1.58
CA MET A 242 15.97 10.27 0.88
C MET A 242 16.62 10.79 -0.40
N SER A 243 16.09 11.89 -0.95
CA SER A 243 16.72 12.65 -2.04
C SER A 243 18.11 13.21 -1.68
N ASP A 244 18.40 13.41 -0.39
CA ASP A 244 19.68 13.97 0.07
C ASP A 244 20.75 12.86 0.24
N VAL A 245 20.32 11.59 0.26
CA VAL A 245 21.16 10.42 0.52
C VAL A 245 21.37 9.57 -0.73
N ILE A 246 20.39 9.59 -1.64
CA ILE A 246 20.34 8.73 -2.82
C ILE A 246 20.19 9.65 -4.03
N ALA A 247 21.14 9.54 -4.97
CA ALA A 247 21.08 10.26 -6.23
C ALA A 247 19.79 9.91 -7.00
N PRO A 248 19.16 10.87 -7.69
CA PRO A 248 17.96 10.57 -8.46
C PRO A 248 18.25 9.54 -9.56
N MET A 249 17.24 8.72 -9.88
CA MET A 249 17.24 7.84 -11.05
C MET A 249 17.60 8.61 -12.33
N GLN A 250 18.43 8.02 -13.17
CA GLN A 250 18.80 8.62 -14.45
C GLN A 250 17.64 8.60 -15.45
N GLU A 251 17.57 9.59 -16.34
CA GLU A 251 16.54 9.68 -17.38
C GLU A 251 16.56 8.48 -18.35
N ALA A 252 17.76 8.00 -18.70
CA ALA A 252 17.92 6.79 -19.51
C ALA A 252 17.33 5.56 -18.81
N THR A 253 17.55 5.43 -17.49
CA THR A 253 16.94 4.37 -16.66
C THR A 253 15.42 4.50 -16.63
N GLU A 254 14.88 5.71 -16.46
CA GLU A 254 13.43 5.94 -16.49
C GLU A 254 12.82 5.52 -17.83
N THR A 255 13.48 5.84 -18.94
CA THR A 255 13.06 5.47 -20.30
C THR A 255 13.07 3.96 -20.47
N ALA A 256 14.19 3.29 -20.14
CA ALA A 256 14.33 1.85 -20.25
C ALA A 256 13.32 1.08 -19.39
N LEU A 257 13.04 1.55 -18.17
CA LEU A 257 12.00 0.97 -17.32
C LEU A 257 10.59 1.18 -17.88
N THR A 258 10.33 2.34 -18.48
CA THR A 258 9.03 2.62 -19.11
C THR A 258 8.80 1.67 -20.29
N GLU A 259 9.82 1.45 -21.14
CA GLU A 259 9.75 0.45 -22.21
C GLU A 259 9.58 -0.97 -21.67
N HIS A 260 10.32 -1.34 -20.62
CA HIS A 260 10.24 -2.65 -19.99
C HIS A 260 8.82 -3.01 -19.51
N PHE A 261 8.09 -2.04 -18.95
CA PHE A 261 6.74 -2.28 -18.43
C PHE A 261 5.64 -2.08 -19.47
N ALA A 262 5.92 -1.54 -20.65
CA ALA A 262 4.90 -1.11 -21.61
C ALA A 262 3.90 -2.23 -21.97
N ASP A 263 4.39 -3.44 -22.28
CA ASP A 263 3.54 -4.58 -22.63
C ASP A 263 2.65 -5.03 -21.46
N ASP A 264 3.19 -5.04 -20.24
CA ASP A 264 2.43 -5.42 -19.04
C ASP A 264 1.39 -4.34 -18.69
N VAL A 265 1.71 -3.06 -18.86
CA VAL A 265 0.75 -1.96 -18.67
C VAL A 265 -0.38 -2.04 -19.69
N ALA A 266 -0.08 -2.27 -20.97
CA ALA A 266 -1.12 -2.46 -21.99
C ALA A 266 -2.01 -3.68 -21.67
N ALA A 267 -1.40 -4.78 -21.19
CA ALA A 267 -2.15 -5.93 -20.71
C ALA A 267 -3.00 -5.61 -19.47
N LEU A 268 -2.51 -4.76 -18.57
CA LEU A 268 -3.24 -4.32 -17.38
C LEU A 268 -4.47 -3.52 -17.76
N GLU A 269 -4.38 -2.57 -18.69
CA GLU A 269 -5.53 -1.79 -19.16
C GLU A 269 -6.62 -2.68 -19.76
N LYS A 270 -6.21 -3.63 -20.60
CA LYS A 270 -7.12 -4.64 -21.15
C LYS A 270 -7.72 -5.52 -20.06
N LEU A 271 -6.93 -5.90 -19.05
CA LEU A 271 -7.40 -6.69 -17.93
C LEU A 271 -8.42 -5.91 -17.09
N LEU A 272 -8.22 -4.61 -16.88
CA LEU A 272 -9.10 -3.77 -16.07
C LEU A 272 -10.29 -3.18 -16.83
N ASP A 273 -10.27 -3.23 -18.17
CA ASP A 273 -11.23 -2.57 -19.05
C ASP A 273 -11.32 -1.05 -18.80
N ARG A 274 -10.16 -0.43 -18.50
CA ARG A 274 -10.02 1.01 -18.29
C ARG A 274 -8.55 1.43 -18.42
N PRO A 275 -8.28 2.68 -18.81
CA PRO A 275 -6.92 3.16 -18.91
C PRO A 275 -6.25 3.31 -17.53
N VAL A 276 -4.92 3.23 -17.51
CA VAL A 276 -4.12 3.58 -16.33
C VAL A 276 -3.95 5.10 -16.23
N PRO A 277 -3.86 5.67 -15.02
CA PRO A 277 -3.70 7.12 -14.84
C PRO A 277 -2.23 7.56 -14.93
N TRP A 278 -1.43 6.91 -15.78
CA TRP A 278 0.02 7.11 -15.85
C TRP A 278 0.40 7.78 -17.17
N PRO A 279 0.64 9.11 -17.18
CA PRO A 279 0.86 9.86 -18.41
C PRO A 279 1.97 9.33 -19.32
N ARG A 280 2.98 8.65 -18.75
CA ARG A 280 4.10 8.06 -19.51
C ARG A 280 3.66 7.00 -20.54
N TYR A 281 2.50 6.38 -20.35
CA TYR A 281 1.94 5.40 -21.27
C TYR A 281 0.83 5.99 -22.16
N HIS A 282 0.47 7.26 -21.96
CA HIS A 282 -0.53 8.00 -22.75
C HIS A 282 -0.02 9.40 -23.15
N PRO A 283 1.10 9.50 -23.89
CA PRO A 283 1.69 10.79 -24.23
C PRO A 283 0.75 11.69 -25.04
N GLU A 284 -0.13 11.12 -25.86
CA GLU A 284 -1.10 11.88 -26.68
C GLU A 284 -2.22 12.52 -25.85
N ALA A 285 -2.62 11.89 -24.74
CA ALA A 285 -3.66 12.43 -23.85
C ALA A 285 -3.14 13.63 -23.02
N ALA A 286 -1.83 13.72 -22.78
CA ALA A 286 -1.20 14.83 -22.06
C ALA A 286 -1.09 16.11 -22.91
N ALA A 287 -1.02 15.99 -24.23
CA ALA A 287 -0.87 17.12 -25.16
C ALA A 287 -2.18 17.88 -25.44
N GLY A 288 -3.35 17.28 -25.16
CA GLY A 288 -4.67 17.87 -25.39
C GLY A 288 -5.26 18.66 -24.21
N ALA A 289 -4.54 18.73 -23.07
CA ALA A 289 -4.98 19.40 -21.85
C ALA A 289 -4.19 20.68 -21.53
N ALA A 290 -3.38 21.17 -22.48
CA ALA A 290 -2.58 22.40 -22.37
C ALA A 290 -3.25 23.57 -23.13
#